data_AF-A0A345JPZ1-F1
#
_entry.id   AF-A0A345JPZ1-F1
#
_cell.length_a   1.000
_cell.length_b   1.000
_cell.length_c   1.000
_cell.angle_alpha   90.00
_cell.angle_beta   90.00
_cell.angle_gamma   90.00
#
_symmetry.space_group_name_H-M   'P 1'
#
loop_
_entity.id
_entity.type
_entity.pdbx_description
1 polymer ?
#
loop_
_entity_poly.entity_id
_entity_poly.type
_entity_poly.pdbx_seq_one_letter_code
_entity_poly.pdbx_strand_id
1 'polypeptide(L)'
;MNRYIANTVVMVEPKYFCFNQETSVNNAFQNQLDISNDELQSRVIREFENMVAKIRTNGIEVIVLKSNPNTPDAVFPNNWFSTHIIDNQPYIFIYPMYTRNRRHEVQVDNLLVQLNKLTTTNYKVVDFRGDYSKALEGTGVFIFDHEFKIAYMSLSPRANAQLAQQVCNKLGYKLVTFTSYDKKGPIYHTNVMLSIGEHLAVVCLESIKSAPQRELVIKNLQQSNKEIIDISLDQMYQMCGNVLEVKNKDDKSFLLLSQTAYKGFSQSQLAMIDKYATPIACDITNIEVVGGGSARCMLAEIFYN
;
A
#
# COMPACT_ATOMS: atom_id res chain seq x y z
N MET A 1 24.56 -3.57 2.47
CA MET A 1 23.58 -4.64 2.73
C MET A 1 22.33 -4.27 1.96
N ASN A 2 21.71 -5.21 1.25
CA ASN A 2 20.45 -4.92 0.56
C ASN A 2 19.38 -4.63 1.61
N ARG A 3 18.69 -3.50 1.49
CA ARG A 3 17.58 -3.13 2.36
C ARG A 3 16.27 -3.58 1.72
N TYR A 4 15.56 -4.49 2.40
CA TYR A 4 14.28 -5.05 1.91
C TYR A 4 13.05 -4.39 2.53
N ILE A 5 13.24 -3.61 3.60
CA ILE A 5 12.21 -2.80 4.27
C ILE A 5 12.58 -1.32 4.14
N ALA A 6 11.66 -0.52 3.60
CA ALA A 6 11.92 0.89 3.38
C ALA A 6 12.05 1.65 4.71
N ASN A 7 12.89 2.70 4.71
CA ASN A 7 12.99 3.65 5.82
C ASN A 7 12.47 5.06 5.46
N THR A 8 12.01 5.20 4.23
CA THR A 8 11.49 6.44 3.65
C THR A 8 10.18 6.12 2.96
N VAL A 9 9.19 6.96 3.21
CA VAL A 9 7.87 6.86 2.59
C VAL A 9 7.49 8.18 1.93
N VAL A 10 6.72 8.09 0.85
CA VAL A 10 6.03 9.22 0.23
C VAL A 10 4.58 9.20 0.64
N MET A 11 4.07 10.37 1.03
CA MET A 11 2.68 10.65 1.33
C MET A 11 2.23 11.87 0.51
N VAL A 12 0.93 11.99 0.25
CA VAL A 12 0.36 13.12 -0.51
C VAL A 12 -0.70 13.80 0.33
N GLU A 13 -0.59 15.13 0.47
CA GLU A 13 -1.51 15.95 1.24
C GLU A 13 -2.95 15.86 0.69
N PRO A 14 -3.98 15.54 1.49
CA PRO A 14 -5.36 15.30 1.02
C PRO A 14 -6.13 16.59 0.68
N LYS A 15 -5.51 17.59 0.03
CA LYS A 15 -6.08 18.95 -0.18
C LYS A 15 -7.43 18.99 -0.92
N TYR A 16 -7.71 18.02 -1.78
CA TYR A 16 -8.95 17.93 -2.57
C TYR A 16 -9.75 16.67 -2.24
N PHE A 17 -9.53 16.10 -1.06
CA PHE A 17 -10.11 14.83 -0.66
C PHE A 17 -11.61 14.98 -0.44
N CYS A 18 -12.37 14.11 -1.10
CA CYS A 18 -13.81 13.99 -0.94
C CYS A 18 -14.25 12.60 -1.36
N PHE A 19 -15.53 12.29 -1.17
CA PHE A 19 -16.10 11.03 -1.64
C PHE A 19 -15.99 10.94 -3.17
N ASN A 20 -15.30 9.92 -3.67
CA ASN A 20 -15.09 9.71 -5.11
C ASN A 20 -16.12 8.73 -5.69
N GLN A 21 -17.12 9.26 -6.39
CA GLN A 21 -18.17 8.47 -7.03
C GLN A 21 -17.64 7.50 -8.10
N GLU A 22 -16.54 7.83 -8.79
CA GLU A 22 -16.00 6.95 -9.84
C GLU A 22 -15.35 5.68 -9.26
N THR A 23 -14.80 5.76 -8.04
CA THR A 23 -14.19 4.61 -7.36
C THR A 23 -15.16 3.84 -6.47
N SER A 24 -16.23 4.47 -5.99
CA SER A 24 -17.18 3.83 -5.08
C SER A 24 -17.90 2.63 -5.71
N VAL A 25 -18.02 2.61 -7.05
CA VAL A 25 -18.62 1.51 -7.82
C VAL A 25 -17.90 0.17 -7.58
N ASN A 26 -16.60 0.21 -7.29
CA ASN A 26 -15.76 -0.99 -7.13
C ASN A 26 -14.82 -0.91 -5.92
N ASN A 27 -15.08 -0.01 -4.96
CA ASN A 27 -14.44 0.02 -3.65
C ASN A 27 -15.49 -0.12 -2.55
N ALA A 28 -15.66 -1.34 -2.05
CA ALA A 28 -16.67 -1.68 -1.06
C ALA A 28 -16.45 -1.07 0.34
N PHE A 29 -15.30 -0.42 0.56
CA PHE A 29 -14.90 0.19 1.83
C PHE A 29 -15.22 1.70 1.89
N GLN A 30 -15.57 2.34 0.75
CA GLN A 30 -15.96 3.75 0.72
C GLN A 30 -17.38 3.94 1.24
N ASN A 31 -17.57 4.94 2.08
CA ASN A 31 -18.86 5.37 2.62
C ASN A 31 -18.96 6.90 2.60
N GLN A 32 -20.16 7.42 2.31
CA GLN A 32 -20.41 8.85 2.37
C GLN A 32 -20.79 9.26 3.79
N LEU A 33 -20.14 10.31 4.30
CA LEU A 33 -20.48 10.93 5.58
C LEU A 33 -21.51 12.05 5.38
N ASP A 34 -22.41 12.21 6.35
CA ASP A 34 -23.36 13.32 6.39
C ASP A 34 -22.74 14.56 7.06
N ILE A 35 -21.70 15.11 6.42
CA ILE A 35 -20.99 16.33 6.84
C ILE A 35 -20.67 17.18 5.62
N SER A 36 -20.39 18.47 5.83
CA SER A 36 -19.96 19.36 4.74
C SER A 36 -18.56 19.00 4.21
N ASN A 37 -18.30 19.32 2.94
CA ASN A 37 -16.97 19.10 2.35
C ASN A 37 -15.87 19.90 3.07
N ASP A 38 -16.15 21.12 3.52
CA ASP A 38 -15.17 21.94 4.25
C ASP A 38 -14.81 21.34 5.61
N GLU A 39 -15.81 20.77 6.30
CA GLU A 39 -15.60 20.06 7.55
C GLU A 39 -14.80 18.78 7.34
N LEU A 40 -15.17 17.98 6.33
CA LEU A 40 -14.41 16.78 5.96
C LEU A 40 -12.96 17.14 5.66
N GLN A 41 -12.74 18.14 4.81
CA GLN A 41 -11.42 18.61 4.40
C GLN A 41 -10.56 19.02 5.60
N SER A 42 -11.15 19.75 6.56
CA SER A 42 -10.48 20.15 7.80
C SER A 42 -10.10 18.96 8.68
N ARG A 43 -10.95 17.93 8.75
CA ARG A 43 -10.69 16.70 9.53
C ARG A 43 -9.57 15.88 8.90
N VAL A 44 -9.63 15.61 7.60
CA VAL A 44 -8.64 14.75 6.92
C VAL A 44 -7.26 15.39 6.82
N ILE A 45 -7.17 16.73 6.70
CA ILE A 45 -5.88 17.43 6.80
C ILE A 45 -5.25 17.19 8.17
N ARG A 46 -6.01 17.34 9.27
CA ARG A 46 -5.50 17.09 10.62
C ARG A 46 -5.08 15.63 10.83
N GLU A 47 -5.89 14.68 10.36
CA GLU A 47 -5.53 13.25 10.40
C GLU A 47 -4.21 12.98 9.68
N PHE A 48 -4.06 13.53 8.47
CA PHE A 48 -2.85 13.42 7.68
C PHE A 48 -1.63 14.03 8.38
N GLU A 49 -1.73 15.29 8.84
CA GLU A 49 -0.65 16.00 9.52
C GLU A 49 -0.21 15.26 10.80
N ASN A 50 -1.17 14.76 11.57
CA ASN A 50 -0.90 13.96 12.76
C ASN A 50 -0.18 12.65 12.43
N MET A 51 -0.60 11.95 11.37
CA MET A 51 0.07 10.74 10.90
C MET A 51 1.52 11.04 10.46
N VAL A 52 1.73 12.08 9.66
CA VAL A 52 3.07 12.51 9.23
C VAL A 52 3.95 12.84 10.44
N ALA A 53 3.45 13.63 11.39
CA ALA A 53 4.19 13.99 12.60
C ALA A 53 4.54 12.77 13.45
N LYS A 54 3.60 11.83 13.60
CA LYS A 54 3.80 10.60 14.37
C LYS A 54 4.86 9.68 13.74
N ILE A 55 4.85 9.52 12.42
CA ILE A 55 5.87 8.75 11.68
C ILE A 55 7.25 9.40 11.86
N ARG A 56 7.36 10.72 11.64
CA ARG A 56 8.62 11.46 11.77
C ARG A 56 9.20 11.43 13.19
N THR A 57 8.34 11.50 14.22
CA THR A 57 8.78 11.43 15.63
C THR A 57 9.45 10.09 15.96
N ASN A 58 9.15 9.02 15.20
CA ASN A 58 9.80 7.72 15.33
C ASN A 58 11.09 7.59 14.48
N GLY A 59 11.55 8.67 13.85
CA GLY A 59 12.79 8.71 13.08
C GLY A 59 12.69 8.08 11.68
N ILE A 60 11.48 7.97 11.14
CA ILE A 60 11.19 7.50 9.78
C ILE A 60 11.06 8.73 8.86
N GLU A 61 11.69 8.67 7.69
CA GLU A 61 11.68 9.78 6.74
C GLU A 61 10.36 9.83 5.96
N VAL A 62 9.78 11.02 5.82
CA VAL A 62 8.50 11.22 5.12
C VAL A 62 8.61 12.36 4.13
N ILE A 63 8.53 12.02 2.85
CA ILE A 63 8.38 12.97 1.76
C ILE A 63 6.90 13.28 1.60
N VAL A 64 6.53 14.56 1.67
CA VAL A 64 5.15 15.01 1.44
C VAL A 64 5.06 15.70 0.08
N LEU A 65 4.21 15.18 -0.79
CA LEU A 65 3.82 15.82 -2.06
C LEU A 65 2.51 16.59 -1.88
N LYS A 66 2.32 17.61 -2.71
CA LYS A 66 1.03 18.29 -2.82
C LYS A 66 0.09 17.49 -3.72
N SER A 67 -1.21 17.56 -3.46
CA SER A 67 -2.21 17.02 -4.39
C SER A 67 -2.37 17.90 -5.62
N ASN A 68 -2.61 17.28 -6.77
CA ASN A 68 -3.09 17.96 -7.97
C ASN A 68 -4.56 18.39 -7.78
N PRO A 69 -5.05 19.44 -8.45
CA PRO A 69 -6.47 19.79 -8.41
C PRO A 69 -7.39 18.66 -8.88
N ASN A 70 -8.56 18.54 -8.25
CA ASN A 70 -9.61 17.57 -8.60
C ASN A 70 -9.18 16.10 -8.54
N THR A 71 -8.24 15.74 -7.65
CA THR A 71 -7.81 14.36 -7.42
C THR A 71 -8.15 13.91 -5.99
N PRO A 72 -9.39 13.44 -5.75
CA PRO A 72 -9.87 13.15 -4.40
C PRO A 72 -9.11 12.01 -3.71
N ASP A 73 -8.63 11.01 -4.46
CA ASP A 73 -7.90 9.85 -3.92
C ASP A 73 -6.37 10.01 -3.98
N ALA A 74 -5.86 11.21 -4.27
CA ALA A 74 -4.41 11.44 -4.36
C ALA A 74 -3.64 11.12 -3.08
N VAL A 75 -4.34 11.14 -1.93
CA VAL A 75 -3.82 10.72 -0.61
C VAL A 75 -3.32 9.26 -0.60
N PHE A 76 -3.64 8.45 -1.62
CA PHE A 76 -3.19 7.08 -1.78
C PHE A 76 -2.13 6.93 -2.89
N PRO A 77 -0.89 7.44 -2.69
CA PRO A 77 0.15 7.48 -3.72
C PRO A 77 0.65 6.10 -4.14
N ASN A 78 0.45 5.09 -3.28
CA ASN A 78 0.97 3.75 -3.46
C ASN A 78 0.41 3.03 -4.71
N ASN A 79 -0.67 3.56 -5.28
CA ASN A 79 -1.37 2.96 -6.41
C ASN A 79 -0.74 3.29 -7.77
N TRP A 80 -0.01 4.40 -7.91
CA TRP A 80 0.48 4.80 -9.23
C TRP A 80 1.97 4.58 -9.45
N PHE A 81 2.75 4.32 -8.39
CA PHE A 81 4.17 3.97 -8.53
C PHE A 81 4.69 3.01 -7.47
N SER A 82 5.89 2.51 -7.73
CA SER A 82 6.78 1.90 -6.75
C SER A 82 8.23 2.21 -7.11
N THR A 83 9.15 1.95 -6.18
CA THR A 83 10.58 2.15 -6.40
C THR A 83 11.34 0.84 -6.23
N HIS A 84 12.40 0.65 -6.99
CA HIS A 84 13.18 -0.59 -7.01
C HIS A 84 14.64 -0.30 -7.28
N ILE A 85 15.53 -1.13 -6.74
CA ILE A 85 16.96 -1.11 -7.07
C ILE A 85 17.24 -2.30 -7.99
N ILE A 86 17.76 -2.02 -9.18
CA ILE A 86 18.18 -3.03 -10.17
C ILE A 86 19.62 -2.70 -10.54
N ASP A 87 20.54 -3.64 -10.34
CA ASP A 87 21.98 -3.44 -10.61
C ASP A 87 22.56 -2.17 -9.96
N ASN A 88 22.24 -1.94 -8.68
CA ASN A 88 22.62 -0.75 -7.89
C ASN A 88 22.12 0.59 -8.45
N GLN A 89 21.17 0.58 -9.39
CA GLN A 89 20.53 1.76 -9.93
C GLN A 89 19.08 1.83 -9.39
N PRO A 90 18.66 2.95 -8.79
CA PRO A 90 17.26 3.12 -8.40
C PRO A 90 16.38 3.46 -9.61
N TYR A 91 15.19 2.88 -9.60
CA TYR A 91 14.15 3.04 -10.59
C TYR A 91 12.84 3.47 -9.94
N ILE A 92 12.05 4.23 -10.68
CA ILE A 92 10.64 4.49 -10.39
C ILE A 92 9.82 3.79 -11.46
N PHE A 93 8.95 2.88 -11.04
CA PHE A 93 8.02 2.18 -11.92
C PHE A 93 6.67 2.89 -11.83
N ILE A 94 6.13 3.34 -12.96
CA ILE A 94 4.84 4.03 -13.06
C ILE A 94 3.81 3.07 -13.64
N TYR A 95 2.60 3.06 -13.07
CA TYR A 95 1.58 2.08 -13.42
C TYR A 95 0.26 2.68 -13.90
N PRO A 96 -0.52 1.96 -14.73
CA PRO A 96 -1.82 2.42 -15.20
C PRO A 96 -2.90 2.28 -14.11
N MET A 97 -3.49 3.43 -13.74
CA MET A 97 -4.66 3.51 -12.88
C MET A 97 -5.94 3.17 -13.64
N TYR A 98 -6.80 2.35 -13.04
CA TYR A 98 -8.03 1.86 -13.67
C TYR A 98 -9.00 3.01 -13.93
N THR A 99 -9.36 3.73 -12.86
CA THR A 99 -10.34 4.81 -12.90
C THR A 99 -9.75 6.06 -13.55
N ARG A 100 -10.51 6.72 -14.43
CA ARG A 100 -10.03 7.83 -15.25
C ARG A 100 -9.59 9.02 -14.42
N ASN A 101 -10.40 9.44 -13.44
CA ASN A 101 -10.05 10.58 -12.60
C ASN A 101 -8.73 10.37 -11.82
N ARG A 102 -8.49 9.14 -11.35
CA ARG A 102 -7.26 8.78 -10.65
C ARG A 102 -5.99 8.87 -11.50
N ARG A 103 -6.10 8.85 -12.83
CA ARG A 103 -4.93 9.02 -13.73
C ARG A 103 -4.32 10.43 -13.60
N HIS A 104 -5.08 11.42 -13.13
CA HIS A 104 -4.61 12.78 -12.89
C HIS A 104 -3.80 12.92 -11.59
N GLU A 105 -3.77 11.89 -10.74
CA GLU A 105 -2.97 11.85 -9.51
C GLU A 105 -1.47 11.70 -9.79
N VAL A 106 -1.11 11.16 -10.96
CA VAL A 106 0.27 10.84 -11.33
C VAL A 106 1.08 12.14 -11.48
N GLN A 107 2.13 12.28 -10.67
CA GLN A 107 2.97 13.48 -10.62
C GLN A 107 4.48 13.14 -10.57
N VAL A 108 4.97 12.49 -11.63
CA VAL A 108 6.34 11.95 -11.70
C VAL A 108 7.41 13.03 -11.48
N ASP A 109 7.27 14.19 -12.10
CA ASP A 109 8.28 15.26 -12.01
C ASP A 109 8.40 15.81 -10.57
N ASN A 110 7.27 16.03 -9.90
CA ASN A 110 7.26 16.46 -8.51
C ASN A 110 7.91 15.42 -7.59
N LEU A 111 7.63 14.13 -7.81
CA LEU A 111 8.26 13.04 -7.08
C LEU A 111 9.77 13.04 -7.29
N LEU A 112 10.24 13.13 -8.54
CA LEU A 112 11.66 13.18 -8.88
C LEU A 112 12.39 14.35 -8.21
N VAL A 113 11.79 15.54 -8.20
CA VAL A 113 12.36 16.72 -7.54
C VAL A 113 12.55 16.48 -6.04
N GLN A 114 11.56 15.89 -5.34
CA GLN A 114 11.69 15.63 -3.91
C GLN A 114 12.68 14.50 -3.61
N LEU A 115 12.67 13.43 -4.41
CA LEU A 115 13.61 12.33 -4.26
C LEU A 115 15.06 12.78 -4.50
N ASN A 116 15.30 13.62 -5.50
CA ASN A 116 16.62 14.15 -5.77
C ASN A 116 17.14 15.03 -4.62
N LYS A 117 16.27 15.86 -4.02
CA LYS A 117 16.63 16.65 -2.82
C LYS A 117 17.04 15.79 -1.64
N LEU A 118 16.39 14.64 -1.42
CA LEU A 118 16.68 13.76 -0.30
C LEU A 118 17.92 12.88 -0.55
N THR A 119 18.03 12.31 -1.75
CA THR A 119 18.97 11.21 -2.02
C THR A 119 20.18 11.63 -2.85
N THR A 120 20.10 12.77 -3.54
CA THR A 120 21.09 13.18 -4.57
C THR A 120 21.28 12.13 -5.67
N THR A 121 20.30 11.25 -5.86
CA THR A 121 20.38 10.16 -6.84
C THR A 121 19.57 10.47 -8.08
N ASN A 122 20.05 9.99 -9.23
CA ASN A 122 19.30 10.02 -10.47
C ASN A 122 18.46 8.73 -10.59
N TYR A 123 17.14 8.87 -10.61
CA TYR A 123 16.22 7.75 -10.75
C TYR A 123 15.90 7.52 -12.23
N LYS A 124 15.96 6.25 -12.66
CA LYS A 124 15.44 5.88 -13.98
C LYS A 124 13.95 5.63 -13.90
N VAL A 125 13.18 6.23 -14.80
CA VAL A 125 11.72 6.01 -14.87
C VAL A 125 11.42 4.89 -15.85
N VAL A 126 10.60 3.91 -15.43
CA VAL A 126 10.01 2.89 -16.31
C VAL A 126 8.50 3.05 -16.26
N ASP A 127 7.91 3.36 -17.41
CA ASP A 127 6.49 3.66 -17.50
C ASP A 127 5.71 2.51 -18.13
N PHE A 128 4.78 1.92 -17.36
CA PHE A 128 3.90 0.82 -17.78
C PHE A 128 2.47 1.28 -18.11
N ARG A 129 2.19 2.59 -18.12
CA ARG A 129 0.82 3.10 -18.29
C ARG A 129 0.19 2.73 -19.64
N GLY A 130 1.00 2.67 -20.69
CA GLY A 130 0.52 2.37 -22.04
C GLY A 130 -0.66 3.28 -22.45
N ASP A 131 -1.67 2.68 -23.07
CA ASP A 131 -2.94 3.34 -23.46
C ASP A 131 -4.05 3.22 -22.39
N TYR A 132 -3.72 2.69 -21.21
CA TYR A 132 -4.67 2.35 -20.14
C TYR A 132 -5.75 1.31 -20.51
N SER A 133 -5.52 0.48 -21.54
CA SER A 133 -6.38 -0.70 -21.82
C SER A 133 -6.29 -1.79 -20.75
N LYS A 134 -5.24 -1.74 -19.91
CA LYS A 134 -5.01 -2.61 -18.75
C LYS A 134 -4.73 -1.73 -17.54
N ALA A 135 -5.11 -2.22 -16.36
CA ALA A 135 -4.81 -1.58 -15.09
C ALA A 135 -3.86 -2.43 -14.24
N LEU A 136 -3.04 -1.76 -13.45
CA LEU A 136 -2.14 -2.36 -12.48
C LEU A 136 -1.87 -1.32 -11.41
N GLU A 137 -2.70 -1.24 -10.37
CA GLU A 137 -2.64 -0.13 -9.39
C GLU A 137 -1.53 -0.30 -8.34
N GLY A 138 -0.29 -0.40 -8.83
CA GLY A 138 0.95 -0.33 -8.07
C GLY A 138 0.97 -1.28 -6.88
N THR A 139 1.42 -0.77 -5.74
CA THR A 139 1.47 -1.53 -4.49
C THR A 139 0.12 -1.63 -3.76
N GLY A 140 -0.96 -1.15 -4.38
CA GLY A 140 -2.32 -1.55 -3.99
C GLY A 140 -2.60 -2.99 -4.37
N VAL A 141 -2.10 -3.43 -5.53
CA VAL A 141 -2.33 -4.78 -6.07
C VAL A 141 -1.09 -5.68 -5.97
N PHE A 142 0.12 -5.11 -6.01
CA PHE A 142 1.35 -5.83 -5.73
C PHE A 142 1.70 -5.80 -4.25
N ILE A 143 1.89 -6.97 -3.65
CA ILE A 143 2.58 -7.12 -2.38
C ILE A 143 3.92 -7.81 -2.64
N PHE A 144 5.00 -7.07 -2.47
CA PHE A 144 6.34 -7.56 -2.74
C PHE A 144 6.97 -8.17 -1.49
N ASP A 145 7.53 -9.36 -1.64
CA ASP A 145 8.60 -9.85 -0.79
C ASP A 145 9.93 -9.52 -1.48
N HIS A 146 10.55 -8.42 -1.06
CA HIS A 146 11.76 -7.91 -1.71
C HIS A 146 12.98 -8.81 -1.48
N GLU A 147 13.04 -9.50 -0.34
CA GLU A 147 14.13 -10.41 0.02
C GLU A 147 14.09 -11.66 -0.84
N PHE A 148 12.92 -12.29 -0.94
CA PHE A 148 12.75 -13.55 -1.69
C PHE A 148 12.40 -13.34 -3.17
N LYS A 149 12.30 -12.09 -3.62
CA LYS A 149 11.94 -11.71 -4.99
C LYS A 149 10.63 -12.37 -5.43
N ILE A 150 9.59 -12.29 -4.60
CA ILE A 150 8.24 -12.78 -4.91
C ILE A 150 7.28 -11.60 -4.91
N ALA A 151 6.39 -11.55 -5.89
CA ALA A 151 5.28 -10.60 -5.94
C ALA A 151 3.97 -11.36 -5.84
N TYR A 152 3.15 -11.01 -4.85
CA TYR A 152 1.82 -11.58 -4.65
C TYR A 152 0.77 -10.62 -5.19
N MET A 153 -0.20 -11.14 -5.93
CA MET A 153 -1.26 -10.33 -6.50
C MET A 153 -2.56 -11.10 -6.60
N SER A 154 -3.61 -10.56 -5.96
CA SER A 154 -4.96 -11.02 -6.23
C SER A 154 -5.48 -10.42 -7.54
N LEU A 155 -6.11 -11.23 -8.38
CA LEU A 155 -6.68 -10.80 -9.64
C LEU A 155 -7.95 -9.96 -9.41
N SER A 156 -8.02 -8.81 -10.07
CA SER A 156 -9.15 -7.89 -10.00
C SER A 156 -9.17 -7.01 -11.25
N PRO A 157 -10.23 -6.18 -11.47
CA PRO A 157 -10.23 -5.19 -12.55
C PRO A 157 -9.03 -4.21 -12.52
N ARG A 158 -8.40 -4.04 -11.35
CA ARG A 158 -7.24 -3.16 -11.11
C ARG A 158 -5.89 -3.88 -11.20
N ALA A 159 -5.90 -5.19 -11.45
CA ALA A 159 -4.73 -6.06 -11.32
C ALA A 159 -4.60 -7.00 -12.54
N ASN A 160 -4.09 -6.48 -13.66
CA ASN A 160 -3.90 -7.27 -14.87
C ASN A 160 -2.69 -8.22 -14.77
N ALA A 161 -2.93 -9.54 -14.84
CA ALA A 161 -1.90 -10.57 -14.72
C ALA A 161 -0.78 -10.47 -15.77
N GLN A 162 -1.10 -10.16 -17.02
CA GLN A 162 -0.10 -10.09 -18.08
C GLN A 162 0.84 -8.91 -17.89
N LEU A 163 0.31 -7.73 -17.56
CA LEU A 163 1.12 -6.55 -17.25
C LEU A 163 1.94 -6.78 -15.97
N ALA A 164 1.35 -7.43 -14.97
CA ALA A 164 2.06 -7.78 -13.75
C ALA A 164 3.26 -8.72 -14.01
N GLN A 165 3.10 -9.70 -14.90
CA GLN A 165 4.18 -10.60 -15.29
C GLN A 165 5.33 -9.84 -15.99
N GLN A 166 5.02 -8.84 -16.82
CA GLN A 166 6.05 -7.99 -17.45
C GLN A 166 6.86 -7.21 -16.42
N VAL A 167 6.18 -6.61 -15.43
CA VAL A 167 6.83 -5.91 -14.31
C VAL A 167 7.72 -6.88 -13.53
N CYS A 168 7.21 -8.05 -13.16
CA CYS A 168 7.97 -9.06 -12.41
C CYS A 168 9.19 -9.56 -13.18
N ASN A 169 9.06 -9.81 -14.49
CA ASN A 169 10.19 -10.17 -15.34
C ASN A 169 11.28 -9.08 -15.35
N LYS A 170 10.88 -7.80 -15.40
CA LYS A 170 11.81 -6.68 -15.38
C LYS A 170 12.55 -6.54 -14.04
N LEU A 171 11.88 -6.87 -12.94
CA LEU A 171 12.42 -6.82 -11.59
C LEU A 171 13.19 -8.11 -11.20
N GLY A 172 13.02 -9.20 -11.94
CA GLY A 172 13.53 -10.53 -11.56
C GLY A 172 12.71 -11.19 -10.45
N TYR A 173 11.41 -10.88 -10.34
CA TYR A 173 10.51 -11.42 -9.33
C TYR A 173 9.70 -12.59 -9.88
N LYS A 174 9.42 -13.58 -9.03
CA LYS A 174 8.41 -14.60 -9.29
C LYS A 174 7.02 -14.02 -8.98
N LEU A 175 6.11 -14.07 -9.94
CA LEU A 175 4.72 -13.66 -9.72
C LEU A 175 3.89 -14.84 -9.17
N VAL A 176 3.19 -14.61 -8.07
CA VAL A 176 2.19 -15.52 -7.49
C VAL A 176 0.82 -14.86 -7.58
N THR A 177 0.00 -15.32 -8.52
CA THR A 177 -1.37 -14.82 -8.69
C THR A 177 -2.40 -15.74 -8.05
N PHE A 178 -3.45 -15.18 -7.47
CA PHE A 178 -4.59 -15.90 -6.93
C PHE A 178 -5.87 -15.09 -7.07
N THR A 179 -7.02 -15.66 -6.71
CA THR A 179 -8.29 -14.93 -6.62
C THR A 179 -8.73 -14.85 -5.16
N SER A 180 -9.24 -13.69 -4.75
CA SER A 180 -9.77 -13.48 -3.41
C SER A 180 -11.11 -12.77 -3.45
N TYR A 181 -11.95 -13.08 -2.46
CA TYR A 181 -13.33 -12.62 -2.38
C TYR A 181 -13.66 -12.20 -0.95
N ASP A 182 -14.36 -11.08 -0.82
CA ASP A 182 -14.99 -10.64 0.42
C ASP A 182 -16.46 -11.10 0.46
N LYS A 183 -17.29 -10.49 1.33
CA LYS A 183 -18.72 -10.83 1.44
C LYS A 183 -19.56 -10.33 0.25
N LYS A 184 -19.05 -9.41 -0.56
CA LYS A 184 -19.76 -8.70 -1.65
C LYS A 184 -19.24 -9.07 -3.04
N GLY A 185 -18.01 -9.57 -3.17
CA GLY A 185 -17.42 -9.94 -4.45
C GLY A 185 -15.90 -10.06 -4.43
N PRO A 186 -15.23 -9.99 -5.59
CA PRO A 186 -13.78 -9.99 -5.68
C PRO A 186 -13.16 -8.81 -4.92
N ILE A 187 -12.09 -9.06 -4.18
CA ILE A 187 -11.32 -8.00 -3.53
C ILE A 187 -10.58 -7.19 -4.59
N TYR A 188 -10.67 -5.86 -4.51
CA TYR A 188 -10.17 -4.98 -5.57
C TYR A 188 -8.65 -4.73 -5.49
N HIS A 189 -8.08 -4.66 -4.28
CA HIS A 189 -6.66 -4.45 -4.01
C HIS A 189 -6.12 -5.53 -3.08
N THR A 190 -4.97 -6.10 -3.40
CA THR A 190 -4.34 -7.14 -2.59
C THR A 190 -3.93 -6.61 -1.20
N ASN A 191 -3.57 -5.33 -1.09
CA ASN A 191 -3.08 -4.73 0.15
C ASN A 191 -4.15 -4.54 1.24
N VAL A 192 -5.43 -4.82 0.96
CA VAL A 192 -6.47 -4.84 2.00
C VAL A 192 -6.48 -6.16 2.74
N MET A 193 -5.94 -7.22 2.11
CA MET A 193 -6.00 -8.59 2.61
C MET A 193 -4.63 -9.20 2.89
N LEU A 194 -3.54 -8.65 2.33
CA LEU A 194 -2.18 -9.19 2.45
C LEU A 194 -1.17 -8.06 2.65
N SER A 195 -0.31 -8.22 3.64
CA SER A 195 0.89 -7.41 3.86
C SER A 195 2.06 -8.32 4.22
N ILE A 196 3.24 -8.00 3.70
CA ILE A 196 4.48 -8.76 3.92
C ILE A 196 5.53 -7.82 4.50
N GLY A 197 6.10 -8.23 5.62
CA GLY A 197 7.23 -7.59 6.28
C GLY A 197 8.49 -8.45 6.23
N GLU A 198 9.46 -8.14 7.08
CA GLU A 198 10.74 -8.86 7.18
C GLU A 198 10.52 -10.27 7.73
N HIS A 199 9.74 -10.39 8.81
CA HIS A 199 9.48 -11.67 9.49
C HIS A 199 8.02 -12.10 9.47
N LEU A 200 7.10 -11.17 9.24
CA LEU A 200 5.66 -11.40 9.36
C LEU A 200 4.97 -11.32 8.00
N ALA A 201 3.90 -12.09 7.84
CA ALA A 201 2.93 -11.87 6.79
C ALA A 201 1.52 -11.82 7.38
N VAL A 202 0.85 -10.68 7.27
CA VAL A 202 -0.57 -10.55 7.62
C VAL A 202 -1.38 -10.93 6.39
N VAL A 203 -2.28 -11.90 6.50
CA VAL A 203 -3.03 -12.41 5.35
C VAL A 203 -4.42 -12.87 5.75
N CYS A 204 -5.45 -12.52 4.97
CA CYS A 204 -6.79 -13.09 5.12
C CYS A 204 -6.92 -14.36 4.29
N LEU A 205 -6.55 -15.52 4.84
CA LEU A 205 -6.60 -16.79 4.09
C LEU A 205 -8.03 -17.21 3.76
N GLU A 206 -9.01 -16.81 4.58
CA GLU A 206 -10.44 -17.03 4.34
C GLU A 206 -10.93 -16.40 3.03
N SER A 207 -10.32 -15.29 2.60
CA SER A 207 -10.68 -14.61 1.34
C SER A 207 -10.30 -15.41 0.09
N ILE A 208 -9.31 -16.30 0.18
CA ILE A 208 -8.83 -17.15 -0.93
C ILE A 208 -9.64 -18.45 -0.95
N LYS A 209 -10.76 -18.43 -1.70
CA LYS A 209 -11.73 -19.55 -1.70
C LYS A 209 -11.19 -20.84 -2.32
N SER A 210 -10.27 -20.73 -3.29
CA SER A 210 -9.64 -21.89 -3.92
C SER A 210 -8.59 -22.50 -2.99
N ALA A 211 -8.83 -23.72 -2.51
CA ALA A 211 -7.89 -24.42 -1.63
C ALA A 211 -6.48 -24.56 -2.24
N PRO A 212 -6.31 -24.97 -3.52
CA PRO A 212 -4.98 -25.01 -4.15
C PRO A 212 -4.26 -23.65 -4.18
N GLN A 213 -4.98 -22.56 -4.44
CA GLN A 213 -4.37 -21.21 -4.45
C GLN A 213 -3.98 -20.77 -3.04
N ARG A 214 -4.82 -21.06 -2.04
CA ARG A 214 -4.56 -20.76 -0.64
C ARG A 214 -3.34 -21.51 -0.12
N GLU A 215 -3.25 -22.81 -0.42
CA GLU A 215 -2.09 -23.65 -0.09
C GLU A 215 -0.82 -23.13 -0.78
N LEU A 216 -0.91 -22.68 -2.03
CA LEU A 216 0.21 -22.07 -2.75
C LEU A 216 0.69 -20.79 -2.03
N VAL A 217 -0.22 -19.90 -1.62
CA VAL A 217 0.15 -18.67 -0.90
C VAL A 217 0.82 -19.00 0.42
N ILE A 218 0.21 -19.87 1.25
CA ILE A 218 0.78 -20.33 2.53
C ILE A 218 2.18 -20.89 2.32
N LYS A 219 2.34 -21.80 1.36
CA LYS A 219 3.62 -22.44 1.08
C LYS A 219 4.71 -21.44 0.69
N ASN A 220 4.41 -20.47 -0.19
CA ASN A 220 5.43 -19.48 -0.59
C ASN A 220 5.80 -18.57 0.60
N LEU A 221 4.83 -18.17 1.43
CA LEU A 221 5.10 -17.36 2.64
C LEU A 221 5.97 -18.12 3.64
N GLN A 222 5.65 -19.39 3.91
CA GLN A 222 6.45 -20.24 4.79
C GLN A 222 7.86 -20.52 4.24
N GLN A 223 7.99 -20.73 2.92
CA GLN A 223 9.29 -20.87 2.26
C GLN A 223 10.13 -19.59 2.32
N SER A 224 9.47 -18.44 2.47
CA SER A 224 10.09 -17.13 2.67
C SER A 224 10.28 -16.82 4.18
N ASN A 225 10.21 -17.84 5.02
CA ASN A 225 10.36 -17.77 6.49
C ASN A 225 9.43 -16.76 7.18
N LYS A 226 8.24 -16.50 6.61
CA LYS A 226 7.27 -15.57 7.21
C LYS A 226 6.42 -16.30 8.24
N GLU A 227 6.35 -15.75 9.46
CA GLU A 227 5.36 -16.13 10.46
C GLU A 227 4.00 -15.53 10.05
N ILE A 228 3.03 -16.39 9.78
CA ILE A 228 1.74 -16.02 9.21
C ILE A 228 0.80 -15.56 10.33
N ILE A 229 0.34 -14.31 10.23
CA ILE A 229 -0.78 -13.76 11.00
C ILE A 229 -2.03 -13.87 10.12
N ASP A 230 -2.78 -14.95 10.30
CA ASP A 230 -4.06 -15.13 9.60
C ASP A 230 -5.12 -14.23 10.25
N ILE A 231 -5.74 -13.37 9.43
CA ILE A 231 -6.82 -12.46 9.86
C ILE A 231 -8.15 -12.92 9.28
N SER A 232 -9.23 -12.77 10.06
CA SER A 232 -10.58 -13.07 9.56
C SER A 232 -11.05 -12.05 8.52
N LEU A 233 -12.12 -12.36 7.79
CA LEU A 233 -12.79 -11.36 6.94
C LEU A 233 -13.25 -10.13 7.73
N ASP A 234 -13.69 -10.30 8.99
CA ASP A 234 -14.12 -9.17 9.81
C ASP A 234 -12.94 -8.26 10.20
N GLN A 235 -11.78 -8.85 10.52
CA GLN A 235 -10.55 -8.09 10.76
C GLN A 235 -10.04 -7.41 9.49
N MET A 236 -10.22 -8.04 8.33
CA MET A 236 -9.94 -7.40 7.03
C MET A 236 -10.81 -6.16 6.82
N TYR A 237 -12.11 -6.20 7.17
CA TYR A 237 -12.99 -5.02 7.16
C TYR A 237 -12.61 -3.96 8.21
N GLN A 238 -11.88 -4.35 9.27
CA GLN A 238 -11.25 -3.44 10.22
C GLN A 238 -9.85 -2.98 9.78
N MET A 239 -9.48 -3.18 8.51
CA MET A 239 -8.22 -2.74 7.90
C MET A 239 -6.97 -3.44 8.44
N CYS A 240 -7.09 -4.59 9.12
CA CYS A 240 -5.93 -5.31 9.66
C CYS A 240 -4.93 -5.78 8.58
N GLY A 241 -5.38 -5.98 7.33
CA GLY A 241 -4.46 -6.30 6.22
C GLY A 241 -3.72 -5.09 5.65
N ASN A 242 -4.22 -3.87 5.90
CA ASN A 242 -3.70 -2.62 5.32
C ASN A 242 -2.62 -1.99 6.20
N VAL A 243 -1.59 -2.77 6.47
CA VAL A 243 -0.45 -2.40 7.34
C VAL A 243 0.86 -2.39 6.56
N LEU A 244 1.84 -1.61 7.00
CA LEU A 244 3.16 -1.54 6.37
C LEU A 244 4.27 -1.61 7.42
N GLU A 245 5.21 -2.54 7.25
CA GLU A 245 6.46 -2.50 8.02
C GLU A 245 7.42 -1.50 7.39
N VAL A 246 8.02 -0.64 8.22
CA VAL A 246 9.09 0.30 7.84
C VAL A 246 10.18 0.28 8.89
N LYS A 247 11.40 0.66 8.51
CA LYS A 247 12.50 0.86 9.47
C LYS A 247 12.75 2.34 9.71
N ASN A 248 13.21 2.71 10.89
CA ASN A 248 13.71 4.06 11.11
C ASN A 248 15.21 4.18 10.76
N LYS A 249 15.79 5.36 10.96
CA LYS A 249 17.23 5.61 10.77
C LYS A 249 18.17 4.73 11.63
N ASP A 250 17.68 4.20 12.74
CA ASP A 250 18.43 3.33 13.68
C ASP A 250 18.17 1.83 13.39
N ASP A 251 17.60 1.51 12.24
CA ASP A 251 17.22 0.16 11.77
C ASP A 251 16.19 -0.57 12.66
N LYS A 252 15.43 0.17 13.48
CA LYS A 252 14.31 -0.38 14.25
C LYS A 252 13.08 -0.52 13.38
N SER A 253 12.42 -1.68 13.45
CA SER A 253 11.18 -1.97 12.73
C SER A 253 9.94 -1.40 13.41
N PHE A 254 9.06 -0.82 12.60
CA PHE A 254 7.76 -0.29 13.01
C PHE A 254 6.68 -0.80 12.07
N LEU A 255 5.51 -1.13 12.62
CA LEU A 255 4.33 -1.45 11.83
C LEU A 255 3.42 -0.23 11.79
N LEU A 256 3.33 0.43 10.63
CA LEU A 256 2.38 1.52 10.40
C LEU A 256 0.99 0.92 10.12
N LEU A 257 0.01 1.32 10.91
CA LEU A 257 -1.37 0.85 10.83
C LEU A 257 -2.35 1.91 11.30
N SER A 258 -3.63 1.78 10.95
CA SER A 258 -4.65 2.68 11.48
C SER A 258 -5.04 2.30 12.92
N GLN A 259 -5.68 3.24 13.61
CA GLN A 259 -6.25 2.98 14.93
C GLN A 259 -7.36 1.91 14.86
N THR A 260 -8.08 1.83 13.74
CA THR A 260 -9.06 0.78 13.44
C THR A 260 -8.40 -0.59 13.37
N ALA A 261 -7.34 -0.73 12.57
CA ALA A 261 -6.58 -1.98 12.44
C ALA A 261 -5.97 -2.41 13.77
N TYR A 262 -5.39 -1.47 14.53
CA TYR A 262 -4.81 -1.76 15.84
C TYR A 262 -5.84 -2.35 16.82
N LYS A 263 -7.09 -1.85 16.81
CA LYS A 263 -8.18 -2.37 17.63
C LYS A 263 -8.78 -3.67 17.08
N GLY A 264 -8.61 -3.93 15.78
CA GLY A 264 -9.11 -5.14 15.12
C GLY A 264 -8.24 -6.37 15.36
N PHE A 265 -6.93 -6.20 15.55
CA PHE A 265 -6.05 -7.31 15.92
C PHE A 265 -6.39 -7.88 17.31
N SER A 266 -6.30 -9.20 17.44
CA SER A 266 -6.39 -9.85 18.74
C SER A 266 -5.12 -9.59 19.56
N GLN A 267 -5.20 -9.80 20.88
CA GLN A 267 -4.01 -9.70 21.74
C GLN A 267 -2.91 -10.68 21.33
N SER A 268 -3.26 -11.88 20.85
CA SER A 268 -2.26 -12.85 20.38
C SER A 268 -1.59 -12.41 19.08
N GLN A 269 -2.32 -11.81 18.15
CA GLN A 269 -1.75 -11.26 16.91
C GLN A 269 -0.87 -10.03 17.19
N LEU A 270 -1.30 -9.13 18.09
CA LEU A 270 -0.46 -8.01 18.54
C LEU A 270 0.82 -8.51 19.21
N ALA A 271 0.73 -9.54 20.06
CA ALA A 271 1.92 -10.15 20.67
C ALA A 271 2.86 -10.79 19.64
N MET A 272 2.36 -11.29 18.50
CA MET A 272 3.21 -11.74 17.38
C MET A 272 3.89 -10.56 16.67
N ILE A 273 3.16 -9.45 16.48
CA ILE A 273 3.70 -8.22 15.89
C ILE A 273 4.82 -7.65 16.76
N ASP A 274 4.57 -7.52 18.07
CA ASP A 274 5.50 -6.92 19.04
C ASP A 274 6.84 -7.67 19.18
N LYS A 275 6.93 -8.92 18.70
CA LYS A 275 8.21 -9.66 18.63
C LYS A 275 9.19 -9.02 17.65
N TYR A 276 8.69 -8.40 16.58
CA TYR A 276 9.49 -7.98 15.43
C TYR A 276 9.39 -6.49 15.13
N ALA A 277 8.25 -5.84 15.39
CA ALA A 277 8.02 -4.45 15.05
C ALA A 277 7.19 -3.73 16.11
N THR A 278 7.46 -2.44 16.33
CA THR A 278 6.64 -1.59 17.21
C THR A 278 5.44 -1.01 16.43
N PRO A 279 4.18 -1.24 16.84
CA PRO A 279 3.03 -0.66 16.16
C PRO A 279 2.96 0.88 16.31
N ILE A 280 2.70 1.59 15.21
CA ILE A 280 2.37 3.02 15.20
C ILE A 280 0.95 3.18 14.68
N ALA A 281 -0.02 3.13 15.59
CA ALA A 281 -1.44 3.29 15.27
C ALA A 281 -1.78 4.76 14.97
N CYS A 282 -2.30 5.06 13.78
CA CYS A 282 -2.66 6.41 13.35
C CYS A 282 -4.19 6.56 13.25
N ASP A 283 -4.75 7.62 13.86
CA ASP A 283 -6.17 7.91 13.70
C ASP A 283 -6.40 8.64 12.38
N ILE A 284 -6.94 7.90 11.42
CA ILE A 284 -7.24 8.34 10.04
C ILE A 284 -8.68 7.97 9.69
N THR A 285 -9.57 8.01 10.68
CA THR A 285 -10.94 7.49 10.60
C THR A 285 -11.71 8.10 9.41
N ASN A 286 -11.63 9.41 9.19
CA ASN A 286 -12.37 10.05 8.10
C ASN A 286 -11.79 9.68 6.72
N ILE A 287 -10.47 9.56 6.60
CA ILE A 287 -9.81 9.06 5.38
C ILE A 287 -10.23 7.62 5.08
N GLU A 288 -10.26 6.74 6.09
CA GLU A 288 -10.69 5.34 5.93
C GLU A 288 -12.14 5.24 5.49
N VAL A 289 -13.05 5.93 6.19
CA VAL A 289 -14.48 5.85 5.92
C VAL A 289 -14.82 6.38 4.54
N VAL A 290 -14.26 7.52 4.15
CA VAL A 290 -14.62 8.17 2.86
C VAL A 290 -13.83 7.62 1.68
N GLY A 291 -12.54 7.34 1.88
CA GLY A 291 -11.63 6.92 0.81
C GLY A 291 -11.57 5.40 0.62
N GLY A 292 -11.97 4.61 1.62
CA GLY A 292 -11.95 3.14 1.55
C GLY A 292 -10.53 2.54 1.47
N GLY A 293 -9.51 3.35 1.78
CA GLY A 293 -8.12 2.96 1.94
C GLY A 293 -7.63 3.35 3.34
N SER A 294 -6.59 2.69 3.84
CA SER A 294 -6.08 2.89 5.20
C SER A 294 -4.58 3.23 5.18
N ALA A 295 -3.88 3.02 6.30
CA ALA A 295 -2.52 3.48 6.52
C ALA A 295 -1.55 3.03 5.41
N ARG A 296 -1.57 1.74 5.01
CA ARG A 296 -0.72 1.23 3.92
C ARG A 296 -1.01 1.91 2.58
N CYS A 297 -2.25 2.27 2.28
CA CYS A 297 -2.60 2.97 1.04
C CYS A 297 -2.00 4.38 1.01
N MET A 298 -1.92 5.05 2.16
CA MET A 298 -1.36 6.41 2.25
C MET A 298 0.16 6.48 2.09
N LEU A 299 0.84 5.33 1.99
CA LEU A 299 2.29 5.20 2.07
C LEU A 299 2.85 4.52 0.80
N ALA A 300 3.76 5.21 0.11
CA ALA A 300 4.56 4.63 -0.97
C ALA A 300 6.02 4.50 -0.54
N GLU A 301 6.54 3.28 -0.55
CA GLU A 301 7.89 2.94 -0.11
C GLU A 301 8.97 3.43 -1.08
N ILE A 302 10.05 4.01 -0.55
CA ILE A 302 11.20 4.47 -1.33
C ILE A 302 12.44 3.62 -1.01
N PHE A 303 12.93 2.90 -2.02
CA PHE A 303 14.18 2.15 -2.03
C PHE A 303 15.20 2.87 -2.90
N TYR A 304 16.35 3.23 -2.32
CA TYR A 304 17.36 4.05 -3.00
C TYR A 304 18.81 3.74 -2.61
N ASN A 305 19.02 2.74 -1.74
CA ASN A 305 20.32 2.30 -1.24
C ASN A 305 20.34 0.81 -0.87
#